data_AF-A0A2V9AFE1-F1
#
_entry.id   AF-A0A2V9AFE1-F1
#
_cell.length_a   1.000
_cell.length_b   1.000
_cell.length_c   1.000
_cell.angle_alpha   90.00
_cell.angle_beta   90.00
_cell.angle_gamma   90.00
#
_symmetry.space_group_name_H-M   'P 1'
#
loop_
_entity.id
_entity.type
_entity.pdbx_description
1 polymer ?
#
loop_
_entity_poly.entity_id
_entity_poly.type
_entity_poly.pdbx_seq_one_letter_code
_entity_poly.pdbx_strand_id
1 'polypeptide(L)'
;MKRSKKLEMWQAASCLLCFIVAWAHLDDVGASEFSGGWLTGPLFKMADYGCTLFFLSLFLTFFSRRIVGITTLVASLLCMPFYLCFFVPGTFRRIFREEYSVPLQTSFVWNTWVVMGILSLLLGIVVNLRCLAVADCQNTPAPDHWETT
;
A
#
# COMPACT_ATOMS: atom_id res chain seq x y z
N MET A 1 11.56 23.31 15.20
CA MET A 1 12.19 21.98 14.99
C MET A 1 11.37 20.76 15.47
N LYS A 2 10.45 20.85 16.46
CA LYS A 2 9.75 19.67 17.04
C LYS A 2 8.69 18.98 16.15
N ARG A 3 8.05 19.68 15.19
CA ARG A 3 6.96 19.09 14.37
C ARG A 3 7.44 18.00 13.39
N SER A 4 8.67 18.10 12.88
CA SER A 4 9.18 17.16 11.88
C SER A 4 9.38 15.75 12.45
N LYS A 5 9.96 15.63 13.66
CA LYS A 5 10.19 14.34 14.33
C LYS A 5 8.89 13.58 14.64
N LYS A 6 7.80 14.30 14.91
CA LYS A 6 6.49 13.69 15.17
C LYS A 6 5.90 13.06 13.91
N LEU A 7 5.95 13.76 12.78
CA LEU A 7 5.50 13.23 11.48
C LEU A 7 6.31 12.01 11.06
N GLU A 8 7.61 12.03 11.33
CA GLU A 8 8.55 10.93 11.11
C GLU A 8 8.12 9.64 11.81
N MET A 9 7.84 9.73 13.12
CA MET A 9 7.37 8.60 13.91
C MET A 9 6.00 8.11 13.42
N TRP A 10 5.12 9.03 13.00
CA TRP A 10 3.81 8.66 12.45
C TRP A 10 3.92 7.96 11.10
N GLN A 11 4.83 8.41 10.23
CA GLN A 11 5.07 7.76 8.94
C GLN A 11 5.65 6.36 9.14
N ALA A 12 6.68 6.22 9.99
CA ALA A 12 7.27 4.93 10.33
C ALA A 12 6.23 3.98 10.94
N ALA A 13 5.43 4.47 11.90
CA ALA A 13 4.35 3.69 12.51
C ALA A 13 3.29 3.26 11.49
N SER A 14 2.89 4.14 10.56
CA SER A 14 1.94 3.80 9.50
C SER A 14 2.48 2.75 8.53
N CYS A 15 3.77 2.84 8.18
CA CYS A 15 4.44 1.89 7.28
C CYS A 15 4.57 0.52 7.96
N LEU A 16 4.93 0.50 9.24
CA LEU A 16 5.00 -0.71 10.05
C LEU A 16 3.63 -1.35 10.24
N LEU A 17 2.58 -0.56 10.45
CA LEU A 17 1.20 -1.06 10.54
C LEU A 17 0.74 -1.66 9.21
N CYS A 18 1.05 -1.00 8.07
CA CYS A 18 0.79 -1.57 6.74
C CYS A 18 1.52 -2.89 6.52
N PHE A 19 2.80 -2.97 6.92
CA PHE A 19 3.58 -4.20 6.82
C PHE A 19 2.99 -5.32 7.66
N ILE A 20 2.64 -5.08 8.92
CA ILE A 20 2.05 -6.10 9.80
C ILE A 20 0.73 -6.63 9.22
N VAL A 21 -0.14 -5.73 8.74
CA VAL A 21 -1.44 -6.14 8.17
C VAL A 21 -1.24 -6.93 6.86
N ALA A 22 -0.33 -6.47 5.99
CA ALA A 22 -0.01 -7.18 4.75
C ALA A 22 0.61 -8.54 5.02
N TRP A 23 1.53 -8.63 5.99
CA TRP A 23 2.17 -9.87 6.41
C TRP A 23 1.16 -10.88 6.98
N ALA A 24 0.31 -10.43 7.91
CA ALA A 24 -0.71 -11.29 8.51
C ALA A 24 -1.70 -11.83 7.46
N HIS A 25 -2.06 -11.01 6.47
CA HIS A 25 -2.93 -11.43 5.38
C HIS A 25 -2.22 -12.39 4.40
N LEU A 26 -0.91 -12.22 4.17
CA LEU A 26 -0.16 -13.12 3.29
C LEU A 26 -0.03 -14.52 3.90
N ASP A 27 0.13 -14.62 5.21
CA ASP A 27 0.24 -15.89 5.94
C ASP A 27 -1.10 -16.66 5.91
N ASP A 28 -2.21 -15.95 6.16
CA ASP A 28 -3.57 -16.53 6.14
C ASP A 28 -3.99 -17.01 4.74
N VAL A 29 -3.63 -16.26 3.69
CA VAL A 29 -3.99 -16.60 2.30
C VAL A 29 -2.98 -17.51 1.62
N GLY A 30 -1.71 -17.49 2.03
CA GLY A 30 -0.64 -18.33 1.47
C GLY A 30 -0.84 -19.82 1.73
N ALA A 31 -1.59 -20.17 2.78
CA ALA A 31 -2.01 -21.54 3.05
C ALA A 31 -3.27 -21.99 2.26
N SER A 32 -3.97 -21.05 1.60
CA SER A 32 -5.24 -21.31 0.92
C SER A 32 -5.04 -21.67 -0.56
N GLU A 33 -5.94 -22.48 -1.08
CA GLU A 33 -5.89 -23.25 -2.35
C GLU A 33 -5.81 -22.43 -3.65
N PHE A 34 -5.57 -21.12 -3.56
CA PHE A 34 -5.58 -20.16 -4.66
C PHE A 34 -4.26 -20.06 -5.46
N SER A 35 -3.20 -20.74 -5.03
CA SER A 35 -1.89 -20.74 -5.72
C SER A 35 -1.90 -21.43 -7.10
N GLY A 36 -2.90 -22.27 -7.37
CA GLY A 36 -2.96 -23.09 -8.59
C GLY A 36 -3.52 -22.41 -9.85
N GLY A 37 -4.13 -21.24 -9.74
CA GLY A 37 -4.78 -20.58 -10.89
C GLY A 37 -3.81 -19.80 -11.78
N TRP A 38 -3.98 -19.87 -13.10
CA TRP A 38 -3.15 -19.14 -14.07
C TRP A 38 -3.16 -17.63 -13.87
N LEU A 39 -4.30 -17.06 -13.44
CA LEU A 39 -4.46 -15.64 -13.15
C LEU A 39 -4.13 -15.26 -11.70
N THR A 40 -4.42 -16.13 -10.73
CA THR A 40 -4.18 -15.87 -9.31
C THR A 40 -2.71 -16.01 -8.92
N GLY A 41 -1.96 -16.91 -9.58
CA GLY A 41 -0.52 -17.09 -9.34
C GLY A 41 0.32 -15.83 -9.59
N PRO A 42 0.22 -15.16 -10.75
CA PRO A 42 0.91 -13.90 -11.02
C PRO A 42 0.49 -12.78 -10.08
N LEU A 43 -0.80 -12.69 -9.73
CA LEU A 43 -1.30 -11.70 -8.78
C LEU A 43 -0.69 -11.90 -7.39
N PHE A 44 -0.56 -13.17 -6.96
CA PHE A 44 0.09 -13.51 -5.70
C PHE A 44 1.56 -13.12 -5.69
N LYS A 45 2.28 -13.35 -6.80
CA LYS A 45 3.67 -12.87 -6.95
C LYS A 45 3.77 -11.35 -6.86
N MET A 46 2.83 -10.60 -7.45
CA MET A 46 2.81 -9.14 -7.31
C MET A 46 2.56 -8.68 -5.87
N ALA A 47 1.70 -9.37 -5.13
CA ALA A 47 1.50 -9.09 -3.70
C ALA A 47 2.76 -9.38 -2.88
N ASP A 48 3.48 -10.45 -3.20
CA ASP A 48 4.76 -10.79 -2.56
C ASP A 48 5.85 -9.74 -2.85
N TYR A 49 5.90 -9.23 -4.09
CA TYR A 49 6.70 -8.04 -4.42
C TYR A 49 6.25 -6.80 -3.64
N GLY A 50 4.95 -6.62 -3.40
CA GLY A 50 4.42 -5.57 -2.53
C GLY A 50 4.91 -5.68 -1.08
N CYS A 51 4.85 -6.89 -0.50
CA CYS A 51 5.34 -7.15 0.86
C CYS A 51 6.84 -6.91 1.00
N THR A 52 7.64 -7.38 0.04
CA THR A 52 9.08 -7.11 0.02
C THR A 52 9.38 -5.62 -0.16
N LEU A 53 8.60 -4.89 -0.97
CA LEU A 53 8.71 -3.43 -1.07
C LEU A 53 8.34 -2.72 0.24
N PHE A 54 7.36 -3.20 1.00
CA PHE A 54 7.05 -2.68 2.33
C PHE A 54 8.20 -2.92 3.32
N PHE A 55 8.78 -4.11 3.31
CA PHE A 55 9.95 -4.43 4.14
C PHE A 55 11.16 -3.57 3.77
N LEU A 56 11.40 -3.40 2.47
CA LEU A 56 12.44 -2.52 1.95
C LEU A 56 12.17 -1.07 2.37
N SER A 57 10.93 -0.58 2.26
CA SER A 57 10.53 0.76 2.70
C SER A 57 10.79 0.98 4.20
N LEU A 58 10.52 -0.02 5.04
CA LEU A 58 10.84 -0.04 6.47
C LEU A 58 12.35 0.14 6.71
N PHE A 59 13.18 -0.59 5.97
CA PHE A 59 14.64 -0.45 6.02
C PHE A 59 15.11 0.93 5.54
N LEU A 60 14.54 1.43 4.44
CA LEU A 60 14.88 2.75 3.90
C LEU A 60 14.41 3.91 4.78
N THR A 61 13.49 3.66 5.72
CA THR A 61 13.04 4.68 6.68
C THR A 61 14.20 5.24 7.50
N PHE A 62 15.25 4.44 7.73
CA PHE A 62 16.47 4.88 8.40
C PHE A 62 17.43 5.69 7.51
N PHE A 63 17.32 5.60 6.18
CA PHE A 63 18.27 6.21 5.25
C PHE A 63 17.72 7.46 4.55
N SER A 64 16.47 7.44 4.05
CA SER A 64 15.96 8.56 3.24
C SER A 64 14.44 8.67 3.17
N ARG A 65 13.90 9.74 3.79
CA ARG A 65 12.45 10.03 3.88
C ARG A 65 11.74 10.14 2.52
N ARG A 66 12.40 10.73 1.51
CA ARG A 66 11.78 10.91 0.17
C ARG A 66 11.58 9.59 -0.54
N ILE A 67 12.58 8.71 -0.46
CA ILE A 67 12.53 7.41 -1.11
C ILE A 67 11.43 6.55 -0.45
N VAL A 68 11.33 6.60 0.88
CA VAL A 68 10.29 5.89 1.65
C VAL A 68 8.89 6.31 1.23
N GLY A 69 8.63 7.61 1.09
CA GLY A 69 7.31 8.09 0.64
C GLY A 69 6.93 7.52 -0.72
N ILE A 70 7.87 7.52 -1.67
CA ILE A 70 7.66 7.00 -3.02
C ILE A 70 7.49 5.47 -3.00
N THR A 71 8.37 4.75 -2.31
CA THR A 71 8.31 3.28 -2.24
C THR A 71 7.04 2.79 -1.56
N THR A 72 6.61 3.46 -0.49
CA THR A 72 5.36 3.12 0.20
C THR A 72 4.15 3.41 -0.68
N LEU A 73 4.17 4.49 -1.47
CA LEU A 73 3.12 4.78 -2.46
C LEU A 73 3.05 3.71 -3.54
N VAL A 74 4.20 3.35 -4.13
CA VAL A 74 4.29 2.31 -5.17
C VAL A 74 3.83 0.96 -4.62
N ALA A 75 4.28 0.59 -3.42
CA ALA A 75 3.84 -0.64 -2.75
C ALA A 75 2.33 -0.65 -2.50
N SER A 76 1.77 0.48 -2.03
CA SER A 76 0.33 0.61 -1.80
C SER A 76 -0.48 0.50 -3.09
N LEU A 77 0.02 1.08 -4.19
CA LEU A 77 -0.58 0.98 -5.52
C LEU A 77 -0.53 -0.44 -6.07
N LEU A 78 0.56 -1.19 -5.85
CA LEU A 78 0.67 -2.59 -6.23
C LEU A 78 -0.25 -3.50 -5.40
N CYS A 79 -0.41 -3.22 -4.10
CA CYS A 79 -1.28 -4.02 -3.23
C CYS A 79 -2.77 -3.71 -3.42
N MET A 80 -3.13 -2.49 -3.85
CA MET A 80 -4.52 -2.07 -4.10
C MET A 80 -5.34 -3.02 -4.99
N PRO A 81 -4.90 -3.40 -6.20
CA PRO A 81 -5.63 -4.32 -7.06
C PRO A 81 -5.79 -5.72 -6.44
N PHE A 82 -4.83 -6.15 -5.62
CA PHE A 82 -4.92 -7.43 -4.91
C PHE A 82 -6.05 -7.42 -3.89
N TYR A 83 -6.13 -6.40 -3.03
CA TYR A 83 -7.24 -6.26 -2.08
C TYR A 83 -8.59 -6.08 -2.77
N LEU A 84 -8.65 -5.36 -3.90
CA LEU A 84 -9.87 -5.20 -4.69
C LEU A 84 -10.38 -6.51 -5.29
N CYS A 85 -9.47 -7.39 -5.74
CA CYS A 85 -9.82 -8.73 -6.22
C CYS A 85 -10.50 -9.57 -5.14
N PHE A 86 -10.00 -9.50 -3.90
CA PHE A 86 -10.60 -10.21 -2.77
C PHE A 86 -11.92 -9.58 -2.30
N PHE A 87 -12.02 -8.26 -2.33
CA PHE A 87 -13.21 -7.55 -1.86
C PHE A 87 -14.40 -7.70 -2.82
N VAL A 88 -14.15 -7.63 -4.14
CA VAL A 88 -15.22 -7.73 -5.14
C VAL A 88 -14.81 -8.67 -6.29
N PRO A 89 -14.74 -9.99 -6.03
CA PRO A 89 -14.35 -10.96 -7.05
C PRO A 89 -15.33 -10.96 -8.23
N GLY A 90 -16.61 -10.62 -7.99
CA GLY A 90 -17.63 -10.52 -9.03
C GLY A 90 -17.35 -9.46 -10.09
N THR A 91 -16.83 -8.29 -9.72
CA THR A 91 -16.52 -7.21 -10.68
C THR A 91 -15.30 -7.57 -11.51
N PHE A 92 -14.27 -8.14 -10.88
CA PHE A 92 -13.08 -8.61 -11.59
C PHE A 92 -13.42 -9.72 -12.58
N ARG A 93 -14.27 -10.69 -12.20
CA ARG A 93 -14.75 -11.72 -13.13
C ARG A 93 -15.56 -11.14 -14.29
N ARG A 94 -16.27 -10.02 -14.10
CA ARG A 94 -17.00 -9.36 -15.19
C ARG A 94 -16.07 -8.77 -16.23
N ILE A 95 -14.89 -8.30 -15.80
CA ILE A 95 -13.84 -7.75 -16.66
C ILE A 95 -13.01 -8.87 -17.30
N PHE A 96 -12.68 -9.92 -16.54
CA PHE A 96 -11.82 -11.05 -16.95
C PHE A 96 -12.63 -12.36 -17.14
N ARG A 97 -13.71 -12.27 -17.92
CA ARG A 97 -14.78 -13.27 -17.96
C ARG A 97 -14.36 -14.64 -18.52
N GLU A 98 -13.24 -14.72 -19.24
CA GLU A 98 -12.82 -15.93 -19.97
C GLU A 98 -11.90 -16.87 -19.19
N GLU A 99 -11.31 -16.45 -18.07
CA GLU A 99 -10.18 -17.19 -17.45
C GLU A 99 -10.53 -17.92 -16.14
N TYR A 100 -11.77 -17.83 -15.68
CA TYR A 100 -12.18 -18.44 -14.41
C TYR A 100 -12.81 -19.82 -14.64
N SER A 101 -12.05 -20.87 -14.38
CA SER A 101 -12.48 -22.27 -14.55
C SER A 101 -13.44 -22.77 -13.45
N VAL A 102 -13.62 -22.03 -12.35
CA VAL A 102 -14.37 -22.49 -11.18
C VAL A 102 -15.63 -21.64 -10.94
N PRO A 103 -16.81 -22.24 -10.77
CA PRO A 103 -18.02 -21.50 -10.39
C PRO A 103 -17.88 -20.97 -8.96
N LEU A 104 -17.94 -19.64 -8.78
CA LEU A 104 -17.96 -19.02 -7.45
C LEU A 104 -19.25 -19.40 -6.72
N GLN A 105 -19.10 -19.91 -5.50
CA GLN A 105 -20.20 -20.26 -4.60
C GLN A 105 -20.81 -19.04 -3.91
N THR A 106 -20.08 -17.91 -3.83
CA THR A 106 -20.57 -16.63 -3.30
C THR A 106 -19.96 -15.45 -4.07
N SER A 107 -20.77 -14.43 -4.36
CA SER A 107 -20.36 -13.24 -5.11
C SER A 107 -19.63 -12.18 -4.26
N PHE A 108 -19.64 -12.36 -2.94
CA PHE A 108 -19.11 -11.40 -1.98
C PHE A 108 -18.60 -12.14 -0.74
N VAL A 109 -17.31 -12.00 -0.45
CA VAL A 109 -16.69 -12.55 0.76
C VAL A 109 -16.30 -11.36 1.62
N TRP A 110 -17.11 -11.08 2.64
CA TRP A 110 -16.80 -10.05 3.62
C TRP A 110 -15.67 -10.54 4.52
N ASN A 111 -14.42 -10.24 4.13
CA ASN A 111 -13.25 -10.54 4.95
C ASN A 111 -12.81 -9.27 5.69
N THR A 112 -12.95 -9.27 7.01
CA THR A 112 -12.52 -8.17 7.88
C THR A 112 -11.04 -7.84 7.70
N TRP A 113 -10.20 -8.83 7.41
CA TRP A 113 -8.77 -8.61 7.16
C TRP A 113 -8.51 -7.83 5.88
N VAL A 114 -9.26 -8.10 4.81
CA VAL A 114 -9.19 -7.35 3.54
C VAL A 114 -9.58 -5.89 3.78
N VAL A 115 -10.65 -5.65 4.54
CA VAL A 115 -11.10 -4.29 4.89
C VAL A 115 -10.04 -3.56 5.71
N MET A 116 -9.44 -4.23 6.70
CA MET A 116 -8.35 -3.67 7.51
C MET A 116 -7.11 -3.36 6.66
N GLY A 117 -6.78 -4.21 5.69
CA GLY A 117 -5.69 -3.96 4.73
C GLY A 117 -5.93 -2.73 3.88
N ILE A 118 -7.12 -2.59 3.28
CA ILE A 118 -7.49 -1.41 2.49
C ILE A 118 -7.44 -0.14 3.35
N LEU A 119 -8.01 -0.19 4.55
CA LEU A 119 -8.04 0.96 5.46
C LEU A 119 -6.62 1.37 5.88
N SER A 120 -5.76 0.39 6.17
CA SER A 120 -4.34 0.60 6.47
C SER A 120 -3.61 1.28 5.30
N LEU A 121 -3.78 0.78 4.07
CA LEU A 121 -3.16 1.36 2.88
C LEU A 121 -3.62 2.81 2.65
N LEU A 122 -4.92 3.07 2.78
CA LEU A 122 -5.47 4.43 2.67
C LEU A 122 -4.86 5.38 3.71
N LEU A 123 -4.76 4.93 4.96
CA LEU A 123 -4.10 5.71 6.01
C LEU A 123 -2.63 5.97 5.68
N GLY A 124 -1.90 4.95 5.23
CA GLY A 124 -0.51 5.07 4.80
C GLY A 124 -0.35 6.09 3.66
N ILE A 125 -1.19 6.03 2.63
CA ILE A 125 -1.17 6.98 1.51
C ILE A 125 -1.45 8.41 2.00
N VAL A 126 -2.48 8.60 2.83
CA VAL A 126 -2.85 9.94 3.35
C VAL A 126 -1.72 10.51 4.21
N VAL A 127 -1.12 9.71 5.09
CA VAL A 127 0.00 10.14 5.94
C VAL A 127 1.22 10.49 5.08
N ASN A 128 1.57 9.65 4.08
CA ASN A 128 2.68 9.92 3.17
C ASN A 128 2.46 11.19 2.34
N LEU A 129 1.26 11.39 1.79
CA LEU A 129 0.89 12.61 1.05
C LEU A 129 0.99 13.86 1.94
N ARG A 130 0.50 13.78 3.19
CA ARG A 130 0.64 14.90 4.13
C ARG A 130 2.09 15.19 4.48
N CYS A 131 2.92 14.16 4.68
CA CYS A 131 4.34 14.35 4.94
C CYS A 131 5.04 15.01 3.74
N LEU A 132 4.70 14.58 2.52
CA LEU A 132 5.27 15.14 1.29
C LEU A 132 4.84 16.59 1.06
N ALA A 133 3.56 16.90 1.24
CA ALA A 133 3.04 18.27 1.13
C ALA A 133 3.67 19.23 2.16
N VAL A 134 3.87 18.77 3.40
CA VAL A 134 4.56 19.56 4.43
C VAL A 134 6.04 19.76 4.09
N ALA A 135 6.70 18.75 3.52
CA ALA A 135 8.09 18.85 3.09
C ALA A 135 8.27 19.80 1.89
N ASP A 136 7.27 19.90 1.01
CA ASP A 136 7.29 20.80 -0.15
C ASP A 136 7.20 22.27 0.28
N CYS A 137 6.27 22.61 1.19
CA CYS A 137 6.16 23.96 1.77
C CYS A 137 7.44 24.43 2.51
N GLN A 138 8.28 23.51 2.98
CA GLN A 138 9.55 23.87 3.62
C GLN A 138 10.69 24.14 2.63
N ASN A 139 10.56 23.66 1.39
CA ASN A 139 11.58 23.87 0.36
C ASN A 139 11.31 25.11 -0.51
N THR A 140 10.19 25.81 -0.31
CA THR A 140 9.95 27.09 -0.99
C THR A 140 10.99 28.10 -0.49
N PRO A 141 11.96 28.52 -1.31
CA PRO A 141 12.91 29.55 -0.90
C PRO A 141 12.12 30.81 -0.56
N ALA A 142 12.48 31.46 0.56
CA ALA A 142 11.86 32.73 0.92
C ALA A 142 12.03 33.69 -0.27
N PRO A 143 10.96 34.42 -0.68
CA PRO A 143 11.04 35.32 -1.82
C PRO A 143 12.19 36.29 -1.58
N ASP A 144 13.15 36.26 -2.50
CA ASP A 144 14.35 37.04 -2.42
C ASP A 144 13.96 38.53 -2.36
N HIS A 145 14.42 39.25 -1.34
CA HIS A 145 14.00 40.62 -1.01
C HIS A 145 14.39 41.71 -2.05
N TRP A 146 14.80 41.35 -3.26
CA TRP A 146 15.40 42.30 -4.22
C TRP A 146 14.41 42.99 -5.17
N GLU A 147 13.09 42.72 -5.11
CA GLU A 147 12.08 43.39 -5.96
C GLU A 147 11.49 44.70 -5.37
N THR A 148 12.28 45.50 -4.63
CA THR A 148 11.81 46.82 -4.13
C THR A 148 12.81 47.96 -4.34
N THR A 149 13.47 48.02 -5.49
CA THR A 149 14.27 49.21 -5.88
C THR A 149 14.03 49.62 -7.31
#